data_AF-A0A941EVY1-F1
#
_entry.id   AF-A0A941EVY1-F1
#
_cell.length_a   1.000
_cell.length_b   1.000
_cell.length_c   1.000
_cell.angle_alpha   90.00
_cell.angle_beta   90.00
_cell.angle_gamma   90.00
#
_symmetry.space_group_name_H-M   'P 1'
#
loop_
_entity.id
_entity.type
_entity.pdbx_description
1 polymer ?
#
loop_
_entity_poly.entity_id
_entity_poly.type
_entity_poly.pdbx_seq_one_letter_code
_entity_poly.pdbx_strand_id
1 'polypeptide(L)' 'MTPEAIAEVFGSVLDIDDVLIDDSFFDLGGSSFSALTLVSKLKQASGRPVRLRDVVREPSPRGLADAIAALPPAES' A
#
# COMPACT_ATOMS: atom_id res chain seq x y z
N MET A 1 -1.45 6.53 8.63
CA MET A 1 -1.21 5.08 8.50
C MET A 1 0.30 4.88 8.54
N THR A 2 0.81 3.95 9.36
CA THR A 2 2.27 3.75 9.50
C THR A 2 2.80 2.75 8.47
N PRO A 3 4.11 2.71 8.19
CA PRO A 3 4.70 1.72 7.29
C PRO A 3 4.41 0.27 7.72
N GLU A 4 4.42 -0.02 9.02
CA GLU A 4 4.18 -1.37 9.56
C GLU A 4 2.74 -1.82 9.27
N ALA A 5 1.76 -0.93 9.45
CA ALA A 5 0.37 -1.23 9.11
C ALA A 5 0.17 -1.48 7.60
N ILE A 6 0.99 -0.86 6.75
CA ILE A 6 0.94 -1.11 5.30
C ILE A 6 1.62 -2.44 4.96
N ALA A 7 2.71 -2.78 5.65
CA ALA A 7 3.39 -4.07 5.52
C ALA A 7 2.46 -5.24 5.90
N GLU A 8 1.65 -5.09 6.96
CA GLU A 8 0.60 -6.06 7.30
C GLU A 8 -0.45 -6.22 6.19
N VAL A 9 -0.85 -5.11 5.54
CA VAL A 9 -1.77 -5.18 4.39
C VAL A 9 -1.11 -5.87 3.19
N PHE A 10 0.19 -5.66 2.96
CA PHE A 10 0.94 -6.38 1.93
C PHE A 10 0.91 -7.88 2.20
N GLY A 11 1.27 -8.30 3.42
CA GLY A 11 1.24 -9.71 3.82
C GLY A 11 -0.12 -10.34 3.62
N SER A 12 -1.20 -9.65 4.02
CA SER A 12 -2.57 -10.11 3.80
C SER A 12 -2.97 -10.22 2.32
N VAL A 13 -2.40 -9.41 1.43
CA VAL A 13 -2.73 -9.41 0.00
C VAL A 13 -1.92 -10.43 -0.79
N LEU A 14 -0.67 -10.66 -0.37
CA LEU A 14 0.28 -11.54 -1.05
C LEU A 14 0.34 -12.94 -0.43
N ASP A 15 -0.31 -13.15 0.72
CA ASP A 15 -0.26 -14.39 1.50
C ASP A 15 1.17 -14.77 1.91
N ILE A 16 1.88 -13.77 2.46
CA ILE A 16 3.26 -13.88 2.94
C ILE A 16 3.40 -13.27 4.32
N ASP A 17 4.31 -13.83 5.12
CA ASP A 17 4.69 -13.31 6.43
C ASP A 17 5.93 -12.39 6.31
N ASP A 18 6.22 -11.63 7.37
CA ASP A 18 7.46 -10.87 7.57
C ASP A 18 7.83 -9.84 6.48
N VAL A 19 6.84 -9.11 5.93
CA VAL A 19 7.10 -8.01 4.99
C VAL A 19 7.86 -6.87 5.68
N LEU A 20 9.01 -6.49 5.13
CA LEU A 20 9.79 -5.35 5.61
C LEU A 20 9.21 -4.03 5.08
N ILE A 21 9.42 -2.96 5.83
CA ILE A 21 8.91 -1.62 5.48
C ILE A 21 9.54 -1.03 4.20
N ASP A 22 10.65 -1.60 3.73
CA ASP A 22 11.34 -1.20 2.51
C ASP A 22 11.16 -2.20 1.35
N ASP A 23 10.44 -3.30 1.57
CA ASP A 23 10.23 -4.30 0.52
C ASP A 23 9.29 -3.77 -0.56
N SER A 24 9.69 -3.97 -1.82
CA SER A 24 8.86 -3.64 -2.97
C SER A 24 7.73 -4.65 -3.13
N PHE A 25 6.49 -4.15 -3.22
CA PHE A 25 5.29 -4.98 -3.45
C PHE A 25 5.44 -5.89 -4.68
N PHE A 26 6.10 -5.39 -5.73
CA PHE A 26 6.27 -6.13 -6.99
C PHE A 26 7.40 -7.16 -6.90
N ASP A 27 8.45 -6.88 -6.12
CA ASP A 27 9.54 -7.85 -5.91
C ASP A 27 9.08 -9.01 -5.03
N LEU A 28 8.09 -8.78 -4.16
CA LEU A 28 7.40 -9.80 -3.36
C LEU A 28 6.36 -10.63 -4.15
N GLY A 29 6.25 -10.43 -5.47
CA GLY A 29 5.32 -11.18 -6.33
C GLY A 29 3.97 -10.49 -6.54
N GLY A 30 3.84 -9.21 -6.18
CA GLY A 30 2.68 -8.39 -6.50
C GLY A 30 2.40 -8.30 -8.00
N SER A 31 1.12 -8.37 -8.37
CA SER A 31 0.63 -8.26 -9.74
C SER A 31 -0.36 -7.11 -9.86
N SER A 32 -0.78 -6.77 -11.07
CA SER A 32 -1.82 -5.75 -11.29
C SER A 32 -3.11 -6.08 -10.53
N PHE A 33 -3.50 -7.35 -10.44
CA PHE A 33 -4.70 -7.75 -9.71
C PHE A 33 -4.54 -7.56 -8.19
N SER A 34 -3.44 -8.05 -7.62
CA SER A 34 -3.19 -7.89 -6.17
C SER A 34 -2.94 -6.42 -5.80
N ALA A 35 -2.37 -5.62 -6.71
CA ALA A 35 -2.21 -4.17 -6.52
C ALA A 35 -3.55 -3.43 -6.48
N LEU A 36 -4.55 -3.83 -7.28
CA LEU A 36 -5.90 -3.26 -7.19
C LEU A 36 -6.58 -3.60 -5.86
N THR A 37 -6.37 -4.83 -5.36
CA THR A 37 -6.84 -5.25 -4.03
C THR A 37 -6.16 -4.43 -2.93
N LEU A 38 -4.84 -4.28 -3.00
CA LEU A 38 -4.05 -3.46 -2.09
C LEU A 38 -4.57 -2.01 -2.05
N VAL A 39 -4.74 -1.38 -3.21
CA VAL A 39 -5.29 -0.02 -3.31
C VAL A 39 -6.65 0.08 -2.62
N SER A 40 -7.52 -0.90 -2.82
CA SER A 40 -8.85 -0.90 -2.22
C SER A 40 -8.80 -0.99 -0.69
N LYS A 41 -7.93 -1.85 -0.15
CA LYS A 41 -7.70 -1.97 1.31
C LYS A 41 -7.10 -0.70 1.90
N LEU A 42 -6.08 -0.12 1.25
CA LEU A 42 -5.43 1.10 1.71
C LEU A 42 -6.38 2.30 1.71
N LYS A 43 -7.25 2.43 0.70
CA LYS A 43 -8.30 3.46 0.68
C LYS A 43 -9.21 3.34 1.90
N GLN A 44 -9.72 2.14 2.18
CA GLN A 44 -10.61 1.90 3.30
C GLN A 44 -9.94 2.18 4.66
N ALA A 45 -8.70 1.70 4.83
CA ALA A 45 -7.97 1.88 6.08
C ALA A 45 -7.50 3.33 6.33
N SER A 46 -7.15 4.06 5.27
CA SER A 46 -6.62 5.42 5.39
C SER A 46 -7.67 6.53 5.28
N GLY A 47 -8.84 6.24 4.69
CA GLY A 47 -9.83 7.26 4.32
C GLY A 47 -9.33 8.24 3.25
N ARG A 48 -8.29 7.85 2.49
CA ARG A 48 -7.64 8.69 1.48
C ARG A 48 -7.76 8.10 0.07
N PRO A 49 -7.71 8.93 -0.99
CA PRO A 49 -7.95 8.49 -2.36
C PRO A 49 -6.71 7.83 -2.99
N VAL A 50 -6.18 6.78 -2.37
CA VAL A 50 -5.02 6.00 -2.85
C VAL A 50 -5.29 5.45 -4.25
N ARG A 51 -4.35 5.50 -5.18
CA ARG A 51 -4.51 5.01 -6.55
C ARG A 51 -3.40 4.03 -6.92
N LEU A 52 -3.63 3.25 -7.97
CA LEU A 52 -2.63 2.29 -8.49
C LEU A 52 -1.30 2.98 -8.82
N ARG A 53 -1.35 4.21 -9.36
CA ARG A 53 -0.13 4.99 -9.64
C ARG A 53 0.72 5.27 -8.41
N ASP A 54 0.11 5.35 -7.23
CA ASP A 54 0.84 5.64 -5.99
C ASP A 54 1.62 4.38 -5.56
N VAL A 55 1.03 3.19 -5.70
CA VAL A 55 1.69 1.89 -5.50
C VAL A 55 2.81 1.65 -6.51
N VAL A 56 2.62 2.04 -7.77
CA VAL A 56 3.67 1.88 -8.80
C VAL A 56 4.83 2.85 -8.57
N ARG A 57 4.56 4.07 -8.10
CA ARG A 57 5.60 5.09 -7.86
C ARG A 57 6.38 4.82 -6.58
N GLU A 58 5.68 4.44 -5.52
CA GLU A 58 6.24 4.16 -4.20
C GLU A 58 5.87 2.72 -3.83
N PRO A 59 6.61 1.70 -4.29
CA PRO A 59 6.19 0.31 -4.15
C PRO A 59 6.46 -0.30 -2.76
N SER A 60 7.06 0.45 -1.83
CA SER A 60 7.35 -0.03 -0.48
C SER A 60 6.33 0.47 0.55
N PRO A 61 6.14 -0.24 1.68
CA PRO A 61 5.27 0.23 2.76
C PRO A 61 5.67 1.61 3.29
N ARG A 62 6.97 1.91 3.41
CA ARG A 62 7.47 3.23 3.82
C ARG A 62 7.10 4.30 2.78
N GLY A 63 7.40 4.06 1.51
CA GLY A 63 7.07 5.02 0.45
C GLY A 63 5.57 5.26 0.33
N LEU A 64 4.75 4.21 0.47
CA LEU A 64 3.29 4.34 0.50
C LEU A 64 2.79 5.11 1.71
N ALA A 65 3.38 4.93 2.89
CA ALA A 65 3.00 5.70 4.08
C ALA A 65 3.17 7.20 3.83
N ASP A 66 4.31 7.59 3.27
CA ASP A 66 4.63 8.99 2.93
C ASP A 66 3.71 9.52 1.83
N ALA A 67 3.50 8.74 0.76
CA ALA A 67 2.61 9.11 -0.33
C ALA A 67 1.17 9.30 0.15
N ILE A 68 0.66 8.36 0.96
CA ILE A 68 -0.68 8.44 1.55
C ILE A 68 -0.78 9.64 2.47
N ALA A 69 0.24 9.90 3.32
CA ALA A 69 0.30 11.04 4.22
C ALA A 69 0.24 12.41 3.49
N ALA A 70 0.70 12.47 2.24
CA ALA A 70 0.61 13.65 1.38
C ALA A 70 -0.73 13.80 0.63
N LEU A 71 -1.57 12.75 0.56
CA LEU A 71 -2.87 12.84 -0.12
C LEU A 71 -3.89 13.64 0.71
N PRO A 72 -4.77 14.42 0.05
CA PRO A 72 -5.92 15.01 0.73
C PRO A 72 -6.88 13.91 1.23
N PRO A 73 -7.72 14.21 2.24
CA PRO A 73 -8.84 13.32 2.60
C PRO A 73 -9.70 12.99 1.39
N ALA A 74 -10.33 11.81 1.37
CA ALA A 74 -11.11 11.36 0.22
C ALA A 74 -12.25 12.33 -0.13
N GLU A 75 -12.87 13.00 0.85
CA GLU A 75 -13.85 14.06 0.68
C GLU A 75 -13.75 15.08 1.84
N SER A 76 -13.95 16.36 1.51
CA SER A 76 -14.49 17.40 2.40
C SER A 76 -15.94 17.66 1.98
#